data_AF-A0A924VV41-F1
#
_entry.id   AF-A0A924VV41-F1
#
_cell.length_a   1.000
_cell.length_b   1.000
_cell.length_c   1.000
_cell.angle_alpha   90.00
_cell.angle_beta   90.00
_cell.angle_gamma   90.00
#
_symmetry.space_group_name_H-M   'P 1'
#
loop_
_entity.id
_entity.type
_entity.pdbx_description
1 polymer ?
#
loop_
_entity_poly.entity_id
_entity_poly.type
_entity_poly.pdbx_seq_one_letter_code
_entity_poly.pdbx_strand_id
1 'polypeptide(L)'
;MSIESSNKPGHEEITHNGWSLVYSPEFIQYKEKYKNIISKVKRVIEGDQVEGIEIKKIQEASEIEREYFLLKIGTDEFFIKKMPNVKEGGVTEFKAGMDIESRLTKSNIGKVKAIQYIFAYSDNSIRYVVSRYEKDAENTLYDYIGKLRVEGNYTKSKELENRLEEIQNCLFDYMDIRSGNMGYNPITDEIVLFDINLKKDSLIESSDDEL
;
A
#
# COMPACT_ATOMS: atom_id res chain seq x y z
N MET A 1 4.77 -19.07 27.97
CA MET A 1 4.45 -19.04 26.53
C MET A 1 5.35 -18.00 25.89
N SER A 2 6.02 -18.36 24.80
CA SER A 2 7.20 -17.65 24.29
C SER A 2 6.84 -16.74 23.11
N ILE A 3 7.30 -15.48 23.15
CA ILE A 3 7.28 -14.55 22.03
C ILE A 3 8.61 -14.73 21.32
N GLU A 4 8.61 -15.12 20.05
CA GLU A 4 9.81 -15.12 19.23
C GLU A 4 9.90 -13.78 18.49
N SER A 5 10.86 -12.95 18.87
CA SER A 5 11.20 -11.71 18.17
C SER A 5 12.48 -11.94 17.37
N SER A 6 12.42 -11.81 16.05
CA SER A 6 13.64 -11.76 15.23
C SER A 6 13.98 -10.29 14.96
N ASN A 7 15.08 -9.81 15.53
CA ASN A 7 15.60 -8.47 15.26
C ASN A 7 16.52 -8.55 14.04
N LYS A 8 15.96 -8.40 12.84
CA LYS A 8 16.76 -8.03 11.67
C LYS A 8 16.85 -6.49 11.60
N PRO A 9 17.97 -5.91 11.13
CA PRO A 9 18.11 -4.46 11.09
C PRO A 9 16.96 -3.83 10.28
N GLY A 10 16.23 -2.89 10.88
CA GLY A 10 15.21 -2.07 10.21
C GLY A 10 13.75 -2.48 10.40
N HIS A 11 13.43 -3.68 10.91
CA HIS A 11 12.04 -4.10 11.13
C HIS A 11 11.91 -5.00 12.37
N GLU A 12 10.75 -4.92 13.04
CA GLU A 12 10.36 -5.84 14.11
C GLU A 12 9.23 -6.73 13.58
N GLU A 13 9.45 -8.04 13.55
CA GLU A 13 8.41 -9.04 13.29
C GLU A 13 8.03 -9.69 14.63
N ILE A 14 6.76 -9.59 15.00
CA ILE A 14 6.21 -10.27 16.18
C ILE A 14 5.37 -11.43 15.70
N THR A 15 5.82 -12.64 16.03
CA THR A 15 5.08 -13.86 15.73
C THR A 15 4.36 -14.37 16.97
N HIS A 16 3.05 -14.55 16.89
CA HIS A 16 2.23 -15.10 17.97
C HIS A 16 1.16 -15.99 17.36
N ASN A 17 0.92 -17.22 17.83
CA ASN A 17 -0.15 -18.12 17.34
C ASN A 17 -0.33 -18.23 15.81
N GLY A 18 0.78 -18.26 15.03
CA GLY A 18 0.73 -18.34 13.56
C GLY A 18 0.46 -17.00 12.85
N TRP A 19 0.48 -15.90 13.60
CA TRP A 19 0.33 -14.53 13.11
C TRP A 19 1.70 -13.85 13.02
N SER A 20 1.95 -13.10 11.96
CA SER A 20 3.11 -12.19 11.85
C SER A 20 2.61 -10.74 11.76
N LEU A 21 3.17 -9.86 12.60
CA LEU A 21 2.95 -8.41 12.57
C LEU A 21 4.26 -7.71 12.23
N VAL A 22 4.24 -6.85 11.21
CA VAL A 22 5.43 -6.15 10.69
C VAL A 22 5.21 -4.64 10.77
N TYR A 23 6.21 -3.91 11.26
CA TYR A 23 6.22 -2.44 11.41
C TYR A 23 7.27 -1.75 10.52
N SER A 24 7.01 -0.47 10.17
CA SER A 24 8.02 0.42 9.56
C SER A 24 9.04 0.87 10.58
N PRO A 25 10.30 1.08 10.18
CA PRO A 25 11.26 1.77 11.03
C PRO A 25 10.74 3.15 11.48
N GLU A 26 10.06 3.91 10.60
CA GLU A 26 9.39 5.16 10.99
C GLU A 26 8.15 4.95 11.89
N PHE A 27 7.64 3.73 11.98
CA PHE A 27 6.42 3.37 12.70
C PHE A 27 6.64 2.62 14.02
N ILE A 28 7.84 2.13 14.30
CA ILE A 28 8.22 1.56 15.61
C ILE A 28 7.94 2.59 16.73
N GLN A 29 8.21 3.87 16.48
CA GLN A 29 7.90 4.96 17.42
C GLN A 29 6.40 5.20 17.64
N TYR A 30 5.55 4.78 16.70
CA TYR A 30 4.09 4.91 16.78
C TYR A 30 3.39 3.63 17.23
N LYS A 31 4.15 2.55 17.47
CA LYS A 31 3.63 1.22 17.87
C LYS A 31 2.65 1.31 19.02
N GLU A 32 2.99 2.01 20.10
CA GLU A 32 2.10 2.18 21.26
C GLU A 32 0.88 3.06 20.97
N LYS A 33 0.99 4.05 20.06
CA LYS A 33 -0.15 4.87 19.61
C LYS A 33 -1.19 4.05 18.84
N TYR A 34 -0.74 3.09 18.02
CA TYR A 34 -1.63 2.32 17.13
C TYR A 34 -1.88 0.87 17.58
N LYS A 35 -1.27 0.39 18.68
CA LYS A 35 -1.50 -0.95 19.24
C LYS A 35 -2.98 -1.24 19.53
N ASN A 36 -3.69 -0.24 20.04
CA ASN A 36 -5.13 -0.30 20.29
C ASN A 36 -5.97 -0.18 19.01
N ILE A 37 -5.41 0.40 17.94
CA ILE A 37 -6.06 0.50 16.63
C ILE A 37 -5.95 -0.86 15.92
N ILE A 38 -4.75 -1.44 15.87
CA ILE A 38 -4.46 -2.75 15.25
C ILE A 38 -5.37 -3.85 15.79
N SER A 39 -5.50 -3.97 17.13
CA SER A 39 -6.34 -4.99 17.75
C SER A 39 -7.83 -4.81 17.45
N LYS A 40 -8.28 -3.56 17.28
CA LYS A 40 -9.67 -3.27 16.92
C LYS A 40 -9.95 -3.43 15.42
N VAL A 41 -9.00 -3.08 14.54
CA VAL A 41 -9.07 -3.31 13.09
C VAL A 41 -9.33 -4.79 12.83
N LYS A 42 -8.54 -5.67 13.48
CA LYS A 42 -8.71 -7.13 13.41
C LYS A 42 -10.14 -7.54 13.73
N ARG A 43 -10.63 -7.14 14.90
CA ARG A 43 -11.97 -7.51 15.38
C ARG A 43 -13.06 -7.06 14.42
N VAL A 44 -12.99 -5.83 13.91
CA VAL A 44 -13.98 -5.29 12.97
C VAL A 44 -13.97 -6.03 11.64
N ILE A 45 -12.79 -6.36 11.12
CA ILE A 45 -12.63 -7.17 9.92
C ILE A 45 -13.18 -8.60 10.10
N GLU A 46 -13.01 -9.18 11.29
CA GLU A 46 -13.55 -10.49 11.67
C GLU A 46 -15.08 -10.46 11.93
N GLY A 47 -15.72 -9.30 11.79
CA GLY A 47 -17.17 -9.13 11.89
C GLY A 47 -17.68 -8.61 13.24
N ASP A 48 -16.80 -8.27 14.18
CA ASP A 48 -17.22 -7.63 15.43
C ASP A 48 -17.68 -6.19 15.17
N GLN A 49 -18.77 -5.78 15.80
CA GLN A 49 -19.05 -4.35 15.96
C GLN A 49 -18.19 -3.79 17.08
N VAL A 50 -17.34 -2.82 16.74
CA VAL A 50 -16.49 -2.11 17.70
C VAL A 50 -16.91 -0.65 17.74
N GLU A 51 -17.30 -0.16 18.91
CA GLU A 51 -17.71 1.22 19.13
C GLU A 51 -16.61 2.21 18.72
N GLY A 52 -17.00 3.27 18.00
CA GLY A 52 -16.11 4.32 17.52
C GLY A 52 -15.28 3.94 16.28
N ILE A 53 -15.60 2.80 15.65
CA ILE A 53 -14.97 2.36 14.41
C ILE A 53 -16.02 2.18 13.31
N GLU A 54 -15.79 2.82 12.18
CA GLU A 54 -16.59 2.65 10.98
C GLU A 54 -15.74 1.97 9.91
N ILE A 55 -16.30 0.94 9.26
CA ILE A 55 -15.67 0.30 8.10
C ILE A 55 -16.60 0.39 6.90
N LYS A 56 -16.05 0.84 5.76
CA LYS A 56 -16.75 0.91 4.49
C LYS A 56 -15.94 0.16 3.44
N LYS A 57 -16.51 -0.85 2.82
CA LYS A 57 -15.93 -1.48 1.63
C LYS A 57 -15.96 -0.47 0.48
N ILE A 58 -14.80 -0.15 -0.07
CA ILE A 58 -14.67 0.84 -1.15
C ILE A 58 -14.62 0.13 -2.51
N GLN A 59 -13.99 -1.03 -2.58
CA GLN A 59 -13.81 -1.77 -3.82
C GLN A 59 -13.62 -3.27 -3.56
N GLU A 60 -14.04 -4.07 -4.54
CA GLU A 60 -13.76 -5.51 -4.64
C GLU A 60 -13.13 -5.78 -6.00
N ALA A 61 -11.97 -6.47 -6.00
CA ALA A 61 -11.34 -6.96 -7.21
C ALA A 61 -11.45 -8.49 -7.22
N SER A 62 -12.45 -8.99 -7.95
CA SER A 62 -12.89 -10.39 -7.91
C SER A 62 -11.89 -11.39 -8.53
N GLU A 63 -10.99 -10.93 -9.39
CA GLU A 63 -10.06 -11.83 -10.10
C GLU A 63 -9.01 -12.48 -9.18
N ILE A 64 -8.79 -11.90 -7.98
CA ILE A 64 -7.72 -12.30 -7.05
C ILE A 64 -8.13 -12.14 -5.57
N GLU A 65 -9.45 -12.16 -5.29
CA GLU A 65 -10.02 -12.05 -3.93
C GLU A 65 -9.44 -10.88 -3.11
N ARG A 66 -9.21 -9.74 -3.76
CA ARG A 66 -8.74 -8.52 -3.09
C ARG A 66 -9.93 -7.66 -2.70
N GLU A 67 -9.98 -7.27 -1.43
CA GLU A 67 -10.99 -6.35 -0.91
C GLU A 67 -10.32 -5.11 -0.31
N TYR A 68 -10.91 -3.94 -0.58
CA TYR A 68 -10.42 -2.66 -0.10
C TYR A 68 -11.43 -2.01 0.83
N PHE A 69 -10.96 -1.56 2.00
CA PHE A 69 -11.79 -0.94 3.03
C PHE A 69 -11.25 0.42 3.44
N LEU A 70 -12.18 1.36 3.70
CA LEU A 70 -11.94 2.56 4.47
C LEU A 70 -12.29 2.24 5.92
N LEU A 71 -11.34 2.48 6.81
CA LEU A 71 -11.52 2.38 8.24
C LEU A 71 -11.44 3.78 8.86
N LYS A 72 -12.45 4.19 9.60
CA LYS A 72 -12.44 5.43 10.38
C LYS A 72 -12.40 5.12 11.86
N ILE A 73 -11.51 5.80 12.58
CA ILE A 73 -11.41 5.71 14.05
C ILE A 73 -11.38 7.15 14.58
N GLY A 74 -12.53 7.62 15.05
CA GLY A 74 -12.70 9.04 15.37
C GLY A 74 -12.46 9.90 14.13
N THR A 75 -11.41 10.73 14.14
CA THR A 75 -11.01 11.59 13.02
C THR A 75 -9.95 10.98 12.10
N ASP A 76 -9.34 9.86 12.49
CA ASP A 76 -8.30 9.22 11.69
C ASP A 76 -8.92 8.27 10.65
N GLU A 77 -8.42 8.31 9.42
CA GLU A 77 -8.88 7.48 8.30
C GLU A 77 -7.73 6.61 7.78
N PHE A 78 -8.02 5.33 7.56
CA PHE A 78 -7.06 4.32 7.09
C PHE A 78 -7.61 3.57 5.89
N PHE A 79 -6.71 3.24 4.97
CA PHE A 79 -6.99 2.35 3.86
C PHE A 79 -6.49 0.94 4.22
N ILE A 80 -7.32 -0.07 3.96
CA ILE A 80 -7.01 -1.46 4.26
C ILE A 80 -7.15 -2.27 2.97
N LYS A 81 -6.09 -2.96 2.60
CA LYS A 81 -6.09 -3.97 1.54
C LYS A 81 -6.09 -5.35 2.17
N LYS A 82 -7.15 -6.13 1.92
CA LYS A 82 -7.26 -7.56 2.25
C LYS A 82 -6.92 -8.39 1.03
N MET A 83 -6.11 -9.43 1.19
CA MET A 83 -5.76 -10.36 0.13
C MET A 83 -5.42 -11.76 0.69
N PRO A 84 -5.43 -12.82 -0.12
CA PRO A 84 -4.96 -14.14 0.32
C PRO A 84 -3.51 -14.11 0.83
N ASN A 85 -3.21 -14.85 1.90
CA ASN A 85 -1.84 -14.94 2.40
C ASN A 85 -1.00 -15.87 1.52
N VAL A 86 -0.35 -15.29 0.51
CA VAL A 86 0.68 -15.97 -0.28
C VAL A 86 2.00 -15.90 0.50
N LYS A 87 2.63 -17.06 0.77
CA LYS A 87 3.94 -17.13 1.44
C LYS A 87 4.90 -16.07 0.87
N GLU A 88 5.50 -15.27 1.76
CA GLU A 88 6.52 -14.22 1.52
C GLU A 88 6.06 -12.79 1.15
N GLY A 89 4.80 -12.50 0.82
CA GLY A 89 4.47 -11.18 0.23
C GLY A 89 4.38 -9.95 1.16
N GLY A 90 4.18 -10.12 2.48
CA GLY A 90 3.77 -9.00 3.35
C GLY A 90 4.91 -8.04 3.72
N VAL A 91 6.13 -8.57 3.80
CA VAL A 91 7.36 -7.79 4.02
C VAL A 91 7.83 -7.13 2.72
N THR A 92 7.50 -7.72 1.56
CA THR A 92 7.90 -7.20 0.24
C THR A 92 7.07 -5.99 -0.18
N GLU A 93 5.74 -6.02 0.02
CA GLU A 93 4.86 -4.85 -0.18
C GLU A 93 5.28 -3.66 0.69
N PHE A 94 5.86 -3.97 1.84
CA PHE A 94 6.33 -3.00 2.79
C PHE A 94 7.63 -2.31 2.36
N LYS A 95 8.63 -3.11 1.99
CA LYS A 95 9.92 -2.62 1.47
C LYS A 95 9.76 -1.88 0.14
N ALA A 96 8.78 -2.29 -0.67
CA ALA A 96 8.44 -1.64 -1.93
C ALA A 96 8.14 -0.15 -1.76
N GLY A 97 7.33 0.25 -0.77
CA GLY A 97 6.92 1.64 -0.59
C GLY A 97 8.09 2.62 -0.42
N MET A 98 9.06 2.27 0.44
CA MET A 98 10.25 3.10 0.69
C MET A 98 11.21 3.13 -0.51
N ASP A 99 11.40 2.00 -1.19
CA ASP A 99 12.26 1.93 -2.38
C ASP A 99 11.69 2.76 -3.54
N ILE A 100 10.37 2.68 -3.75
CA ILE A 100 9.67 3.43 -4.81
C ILE A 100 9.88 4.94 -4.66
N GLU A 101 9.67 5.50 -3.46
CA GLU A 101 9.86 6.94 -3.24
C GLU A 101 11.29 7.40 -3.50
N SER A 102 12.27 6.62 -3.03
CA SER A 102 13.70 6.86 -3.27
C SER A 102 14.02 6.88 -4.77
N ARG A 103 13.49 5.93 -5.54
CA ARG A 103 13.72 5.85 -6.99
C ARG A 103 13.06 6.98 -7.75
N LEU A 104 11.80 7.27 -7.46
CA LEU A 104 11.07 8.38 -8.09
C LEU A 104 11.79 9.72 -7.86
N THR A 105 12.29 9.94 -6.63
CA THR A 105 13.07 11.12 -6.27
C THR A 105 14.38 11.20 -7.06
N LYS A 106 15.14 10.09 -7.14
CA LYS A 106 16.41 10.03 -7.89
C LYS A 106 16.22 10.23 -9.39
N SER A 107 15.12 9.73 -9.94
CA SER A 107 14.77 9.88 -11.36
C SER A 107 14.14 11.24 -11.69
N ASN A 108 13.96 12.13 -10.71
CA ASN A 108 13.35 13.45 -10.87
C ASN A 108 11.93 13.40 -11.51
N ILE A 109 11.18 12.34 -11.22
CA ILE A 109 9.79 12.20 -11.66
C ILE A 109 8.93 12.98 -10.66
N GLY A 110 8.53 14.19 -11.06
CA GLY A 110 7.89 15.14 -10.17
C GLY A 110 6.49 14.74 -9.73
N LYS A 111 6.16 15.06 -8.47
CA LYS A 111 4.81 14.96 -7.88
C LYS A 111 4.22 13.55 -7.92
N VAL A 112 5.03 12.57 -7.52
CA VAL A 112 4.58 11.18 -7.35
C VAL A 112 4.87 10.76 -5.92
N LYS A 113 3.89 10.16 -5.25
CA LYS A 113 4.07 9.54 -3.94
C LYS A 113 3.57 8.10 -3.97
N ALA A 114 4.20 7.22 -3.20
CA ALA A 114 3.67 5.88 -2.99
C ALA A 114 2.93 5.84 -1.65
N ILE A 115 1.81 5.11 -1.60
CA ILE A 115 1.17 4.86 -0.32
C ILE A 115 2.13 4.09 0.57
N GLN A 116 2.53 4.72 1.67
CA GLN A 116 3.31 4.08 2.71
C GLN A 116 2.37 3.27 3.61
N TYR A 117 2.57 1.96 3.61
CA TYR A 117 1.87 1.08 4.54
C TYR A 117 2.43 1.29 5.95
N ILE A 118 1.51 1.38 6.90
CA ILE A 118 1.79 1.59 8.31
C ILE A 118 2.14 0.26 8.98
N PHE A 119 1.31 -0.75 8.75
CA PHE A 119 1.47 -2.08 9.31
C PHE A 119 0.82 -3.13 8.40
N ALA A 120 1.30 -4.36 8.50
CA ALA A 120 0.71 -5.52 7.85
C ALA A 120 0.42 -6.61 8.89
N TYR A 121 -0.66 -7.34 8.68
CA TYR A 121 -1.13 -8.43 9.54
C TYR A 121 -1.51 -9.63 8.68
N SER A 122 -1.14 -10.85 9.08
CA SER A 122 -1.51 -12.05 8.33
C SER A 122 -1.74 -13.27 9.23
N ASP A 123 -2.77 -14.07 8.94
CA ASP A 123 -2.88 -15.50 9.33
C ASP A 123 -2.47 -16.42 8.19
N ASN A 124 -2.56 -17.73 8.43
CA ASN A 124 -2.43 -18.81 7.46
C ASN A 124 -3.26 -18.66 6.16
N SER A 125 -4.29 -17.81 6.11
CA SER A 125 -5.22 -17.70 4.97
C SER A 125 -5.30 -16.30 4.35
N ILE A 126 -5.22 -15.24 5.15
CA ILE A 126 -5.52 -13.87 4.74
C ILE A 126 -4.44 -12.93 5.28
N ARG A 127 -4.10 -11.93 4.47
CA ARG A 127 -3.28 -10.78 4.81
C ARG A 127 -4.09 -9.50 4.71
N TYR A 128 -3.79 -8.59 5.61
CA TYR A 128 -4.27 -7.22 5.66
C TYR A 128 -3.07 -6.28 5.68
N VAL A 129 -3.06 -5.31 4.78
CA VAL A 129 -2.05 -4.24 4.78
C VAL A 129 -2.79 -2.93 4.98
N VAL A 130 -2.31 -2.11 5.92
CA VAL A 130 -2.99 -0.89 6.34
C VAL A 130 -2.10 0.30 6.08
N SER A 131 -2.63 1.33 5.44
CA SER A 131 -1.97 2.63 5.23
C SER A 131 -2.86 3.77 5.71
N ARG A 132 -2.32 4.99 5.75
CA ARG A 132 -3.19 6.17 5.88
C ARG A 132 -4.09 6.26 4.66
N TYR A 133 -5.33 6.64 4.91
CA TYR A 133 -6.24 6.88 3.81
C TYR A 133 -5.86 8.17 3.10
N GLU A 134 -5.59 8.04 1.81
CA GLU A 134 -5.31 9.14 0.91
C GLU A 134 -6.57 9.32 0.06
N LYS A 135 -7.39 10.32 0.38
CA LYS A 135 -8.65 10.56 -0.33
C LYS A 135 -8.45 10.74 -1.85
N ASP A 136 -7.29 11.22 -2.24
CA ASP A 136 -6.91 11.40 -3.64
C ASP A 136 -6.72 10.07 -4.40
N ALA A 137 -6.67 8.93 -3.69
CA ALA A 137 -6.68 7.60 -4.28
C ALA A 137 -8.09 7.12 -4.68
N GLU A 138 -9.17 7.83 -4.32
CA GLU A 138 -10.55 7.43 -4.68
C GLU A 138 -10.85 7.60 -6.16
N ASN A 139 -10.25 8.61 -6.81
CA ASN A 139 -10.39 8.81 -8.24
C ASN A 139 -9.16 8.26 -8.93
N THR A 140 -9.33 7.19 -9.69
CA THR A 140 -8.20 6.61 -10.41
C THR A 140 -7.66 7.61 -11.44
N LEU A 141 -6.36 7.56 -11.68
CA LEU A 141 -5.70 8.31 -12.74
C LEU A 141 -6.34 7.98 -14.10
N TYR A 142 -6.77 6.72 -14.28
CA TYR A 142 -7.53 6.28 -15.45
C TYR A 142 -8.82 7.08 -15.64
N ASP A 143 -9.65 7.16 -14.59
CA ASP A 143 -10.93 7.88 -14.64
C ASP A 143 -10.72 9.37 -14.88
N TYR A 144 -9.69 9.96 -14.24
CA TYR A 144 -9.39 11.37 -14.41
C TYR A 144 -8.89 11.71 -15.83
N ILE A 145 -7.99 10.88 -16.40
CA ILE A 145 -7.57 11.01 -17.80
C ILE A 145 -8.77 10.87 -18.74
N GLY A 146 -9.66 9.90 -18.48
CA GLY A 146 -10.90 9.72 -19.22
C GLY A 146 -11.79 10.97 -19.20
N LYS A 147 -11.98 11.56 -18.01
CA LYS A 147 -12.71 12.81 -17.82
C LYS A 147 -12.10 13.98 -18.62
N LEU A 148 -10.79 14.18 -18.53
CA LEU A 148 -10.09 15.25 -19.27
C LEU A 148 -10.30 15.14 -20.79
N ARG A 149 -10.29 13.91 -21.33
CA ARG A 149 -10.52 13.66 -22.76
C ARG A 149 -11.94 14.04 -23.18
N VAL A 150 -12.95 13.73 -22.36
CA VAL A 150 -14.35 14.12 -22.60
C VAL A 150 -14.52 15.65 -22.53
N GLU A 151 -13.80 16.30 -21.63
CA GLU A 151 -13.78 17.77 -21.48
C GLU A 151 -12.93 18.48 -22.55
N GLY A 152 -12.29 17.76 -23.47
CA GLY A 152 -11.45 18.32 -24.54
C GLY A 152 -10.08 18.81 -24.07
N ASN A 153 -9.67 18.51 -22.83
CA ASN A 153 -8.37 18.88 -22.27
C ASN A 153 -7.28 17.85 -22.63
N TYR A 154 -7.01 17.72 -23.93
CA TYR A 154 -6.05 16.74 -24.45
C TYR A 154 -4.61 17.01 -24.03
N THR A 155 -4.23 18.27 -23.80
CA THR A 155 -2.87 18.62 -23.35
C THR A 155 -2.59 18.03 -21.97
N LYS A 156 -3.50 18.21 -21.00
CA LYS A 156 -3.31 17.65 -19.66
C LYS A 156 -3.43 16.12 -19.64
N SER A 157 -4.33 15.55 -20.46
CA SER A 157 -4.40 14.10 -20.66
C SER A 157 -3.05 13.52 -21.09
N LYS A 158 -2.44 14.12 -22.12
CA LYS A 158 -1.15 13.66 -22.66
C LYS A 158 0.01 13.87 -21.68
N GLU A 159 0.00 14.98 -20.93
CA GLU A 159 0.98 15.21 -19.86
C GLU A 159 0.94 14.10 -18.80
N LEU A 160 -0.25 13.70 -18.35
CA LEU A 160 -0.43 12.64 -17.35
C LEU A 160 -0.08 11.25 -17.89
N GLU A 161 -0.39 10.98 -19.17
CA GLU A 161 0.00 9.74 -19.84
C GLU A 161 1.53 9.61 -19.98
N ASN A 162 2.21 10.69 -20.36
CA ASN A 162 3.67 10.71 -20.40
C ASN A 162 4.28 10.49 -19.00
N ARG A 163 3.70 11.11 -17.96
CA ARG A 163 4.16 10.92 -16.57
C ARG A 163 3.95 9.47 -16.10
N LEU A 164 2.85 8.84 -16.50
CA LEU A 164 2.62 7.41 -16.26
C LEU A 164 3.71 6.55 -16.92
N GLU A 165 4.07 6.84 -18.17
CA GLU A 165 5.14 6.13 -18.88
C GLU A 165 6.50 6.31 -18.20
N GLU A 166 6.82 7.53 -17.73
CA GLU A 166 8.03 7.79 -16.94
C GLU A 166 8.05 6.96 -15.65
N ILE A 167 6.94 6.87 -14.92
CA ILE A 167 6.81 6.05 -13.70
C ILE A 167 7.00 4.57 -14.03
N GLN A 168 6.36 4.07 -15.10
CA GLN A 168 6.48 2.68 -15.54
C GLN A 168 7.92 2.31 -15.91
N ASN A 169 8.63 3.21 -16.58
CA ASN A 169 10.04 3.03 -16.92
C ASN A 169 10.94 3.08 -15.68
N CYS A 170 10.65 3.96 -14.73
CA CYS A 170 11.39 4.07 -13.47
C CYS A 170 11.19 2.84 -12.58
N LEU A 171 9.98 2.25 -12.55
CA LEU A 171 9.58 1.14 -11.70
C LEU A 171 9.35 -0.15 -12.50
N PHE A 172 10.18 -0.40 -13.51
CA PHE A 172 10.01 -1.51 -14.46
C PHE A 172 10.04 -2.91 -13.84
N ASP A 173 10.64 -3.05 -12.65
CA ASP A 173 10.75 -4.25 -11.82
C ASP A 173 9.58 -4.44 -10.85
N TYR A 174 8.61 -3.52 -10.86
CA TYR A 174 7.37 -3.62 -10.13
C TYR A 174 6.21 -4.06 -11.03
N MET A 175 5.27 -4.80 -10.46
CA MET A 175 3.99 -5.16 -11.06
C MET A 175 2.95 -4.09 -10.81
N ASP A 176 1.88 -4.13 -11.61
CA ASP A 176 0.66 -3.37 -11.34
C ASP A 176 0.83 -1.84 -11.37
N ILE A 177 1.92 -1.35 -11.98
CA ILE A 177 2.16 0.08 -12.31
C ILE A 177 1.27 0.49 -13.50
N ARG A 178 -0.01 0.72 -13.23
CA ARG A 178 -1.02 1.09 -14.23
C ARG A 178 -1.96 2.16 -13.71
N SER A 179 -2.54 2.97 -14.60
CA SER A 179 -3.41 4.10 -14.23
C SER A 179 -4.64 3.73 -13.39
N GLY A 180 -5.10 2.47 -13.42
CA GLY A 180 -6.17 1.97 -12.55
C GLY A 180 -5.76 1.72 -11.11
N ASN A 181 -4.46 1.63 -10.83
CA ASN A 181 -3.87 1.45 -9.50
C ASN A 181 -3.13 2.72 -9.03
N MET A 182 -3.53 3.87 -9.56
CA MET A 182 -2.97 5.16 -9.21
C MET A 182 -4.10 6.14 -8.96
N GLY A 183 -3.97 6.97 -7.94
CA GLY A 183 -4.82 8.13 -7.69
C GLY A 183 -4.24 9.38 -8.33
N TYR A 184 -5.09 10.38 -8.56
CA TYR A 184 -4.63 11.70 -9.00
C TYR A 184 -5.30 12.81 -8.21
N ASN A 185 -4.48 13.67 -7.58
CA ASN A 185 -4.94 14.87 -6.92
C ASN A 185 -4.83 16.07 -7.91
N PRO A 186 -5.95 16.62 -8.41
CA PRO A 186 -5.90 17.77 -9.32
C PRO A 186 -5.50 19.09 -8.65
N ILE A 187 -5.57 19.19 -7.32
CA ILE A 187 -5.19 20.38 -6.55
C ILE A 187 -3.67 20.44 -6.37
N THR A 188 -3.05 19.33 -5.95
CA THR A 188 -1.60 19.26 -5.75
C THR A 188 -0.83 18.81 -7.00
N ASP A 189 -1.55 18.30 -8.01
CA ASP A 189 -1.00 17.71 -9.23
C ASP A 189 -0.13 16.47 -8.92
N GLU A 190 -0.46 15.77 -7.83
CA GLU A 190 0.22 14.56 -7.39
C GLU A 190 -0.44 13.28 -7.93
N ILE A 191 0.39 12.34 -8.38
CA ILE A 191 0.00 10.95 -8.64
C ILE A 191 0.31 10.12 -7.39
N VAL A 192 -0.71 9.42 -6.89
CA VAL A 192 -0.60 8.56 -5.70
C VAL A 192 -0.58 7.11 -6.14
N LEU A 193 0.54 6.44 -5.95
CA LEU A 193 0.68 5.04 -6.30
C LEU A 193 0.15 4.15 -5.18
N PHE A 194 -0.73 3.20 -5.49
CA PHE A 194 -1.26 2.25 -4.52
C PHE A 194 -1.28 0.83 -5.09
N ASP A 195 -1.29 -0.18 -4.23
CA ASP A 195 -1.26 -1.60 -4.65
C ASP A 195 -0.07 -1.97 -5.56
N ILE A 196 1.12 -1.42 -5.29
CA ILE A 196 2.34 -1.79 -6.01
C ILE A 196 3.00 -2.99 -5.35
N ASN A 197 3.41 -3.96 -6.18
CA ASN A 197 4.09 -5.18 -5.76
C ASN A 197 5.40 -5.37 -6.53
N LEU A 198 6.47 -5.84 -5.90
CA LEU A 198 7.68 -6.25 -6.61
C LEU A 198 7.37 -7.45 -7.53
N LYS A 199 7.94 -7.48 -8.75
CA LYS A 199 7.89 -8.69 -9.59
C LYS A 199 8.62 -9.80 -8.85
N LYS A 200 8.03 -11.01 -8.84
CA LYS A 200 8.55 -12.18 -8.14
C LYS A 200 9.99 -12.54 -8.59
N ASP A 201 10.30 -12.27 -9.85
CA ASP A 201 11.60 -12.57 -10.46
C ASP A 201 12.70 -11.56 -10.08
N SER A 202 12.35 -10.38 -9.56
CA SER A 202 13.32 -9.36 -9.10
C SER A 202 14.00 -9.73 -7.77
N LEU A 203 13.41 -10.66 -7.01
CA LEU A 203 13.94 -11.10 -5.72
C LEU A 203 15.16 -12.05 -5.87
N ILE A 204 15.37 -12.59 -7.07
CA ILE A 204 16.39 -13.62 -7.33
C ILE A 204 17.78 -13.00 -7.56
N GLU A 205 17.89 -11.70 -7.85
CA GLU A 205 19.19 -11.06 -8.16
C GLU A 205 19.88 -10.39 -6.96
N SER A 206 19.32 -10.42 -5.76
CA SER A 206 19.92 -9.75 -4.58
C SER A 206 20.57 -10.69 -3.55
N SER A 207 20.66 -12.00 -3.82
CA SER A 207 21.29 -12.95 -2.91
C SER A 207 22.71 -13.39 -3.29
N ASP A 208 23.28 -12.85 -4.37
CA ASP A 208 24.61 -13.29 -4.87
C ASP A 208 25.74 -12.28 -4.62
N ASP A 209 25.48 -11.18 -3.92
CA ASP A 209 26.54 -10.29 -3.42
C ASP A 209 26.61 -10.35 -1.89
N GLU A 210 27.28 -11.37 -1.38
CA GLU A 210 28.39 -11.23 -0.43
C GLU A 210 29.05 -12.59 -0.14
N LEU A 211 30.32 -12.67 -0.57
CA LEU A 211 31.34 -13.68 -0.23
C LEU A 211 31.68 -13.70 1.25
#